data_AF-A0A1U9R193-F1
#
_entry.id   AF-A0A1U9R193-F1
#
_cell.length_a   1.000
_cell.length_b   1.000
_cell.length_c   1.000
_cell.angle_alpha   90.00
_cell.angle_beta   90.00
_cell.angle_gamma   90.00
#
_symmetry.space_group_name_H-M   'P 1'
#
loop_
_entity.id
_entity.type
_entity.pdbx_description
1 polymer ?
#
loop_
_entity_poly.entity_id
_entity_poly.type
_entity_poly.pdbx_seq_one_letter_code
_entity_poly.pdbx_strand_id
1 'polypeptide(L)'
;MSEHGRHLLALTDQLQGTETYDQAADLVEEILDPVEGALERLADFFEATGEKAKESDADDGFDLAQDFEEAAVDIRRLNEDLHLAVDRMRALTTSPPERSVRVTHSSAGALPTPAPPTNVSGRRR
;
A
#
# COMPACT_ATOMS: atom_id res chain seq x y z
N MET A 1 -14.87 -22.84 -16.11
CA MET A 1 -14.26 -21.60 -15.59
C MET A 1 -14.17 -20.62 -16.76
N SER A 2 -14.60 -19.37 -16.59
CA SER A 2 -14.51 -18.35 -17.66
C SER A 2 -13.05 -18.07 -18.02
N GLU A 3 -12.81 -17.54 -19.22
CA GLU A 3 -11.46 -17.15 -19.66
C GLU A 3 -10.84 -16.11 -18.71
N HIS A 4 -11.60 -15.07 -18.34
CA HIS A 4 -11.19 -14.08 -17.36
C HIS A 4 -10.85 -14.70 -15.99
N GLY A 5 -11.66 -15.66 -15.52
CA GLY A 5 -11.38 -16.37 -14.27
C GLY A 5 -10.08 -17.20 -14.33
N ARG A 6 -9.77 -17.81 -15.48
CA ARG A 6 -8.51 -18.52 -15.68
C ARG A 6 -7.30 -17.58 -15.71
N HIS A 7 -7.44 -16.41 -16.33
CA HIS A 7 -6.38 -15.41 -16.37
C HIS A 7 -6.08 -14.85 -14.97
N LEU A 8 -7.11 -14.48 -14.20
CA LEU A 8 -6.93 -14.03 -12.81
C LEU A 8 -6.31 -15.11 -11.92
N LEU A 9 -6.66 -16.38 -12.13
CA LEU A 9 -6.02 -17.49 -11.42
C LEU A 9 -4.52 -17.57 -11.77
N ALA A 10 -4.17 -17.46 -13.06
CA ALA A 10 -2.77 -17.49 -13.49
C ALA A 10 -1.94 -16.31 -12.96
N LEU A 11 -2.54 -15.11 -12.86
CA LEU A 11 -1.89 -13.96 -12.22
C LEU A 11 -1.71 -14.17 -10.71
N THR A 12 -2.69 -14.79 -10.05
CA THR A 12 -2.59 -15.15 -8.62
C THR A 12 -1.47 -16.16 -8.37
N ASP A 13 -1.36 -17.18 -9.22
CA ASP A 13 -0.29 -18.18 -9.14
C ASP A 13 1.09 -17.53 -9.35
N GLN A 14 1.21 -16.61 -10.31
CA GLN A 14 2.44 -15.84 -10.54
C GLN A 14 2.78 -14.95 -9.35
N LEU A 15 1.80 -14.26 -8.78
CA LEU A 15 1.96 -13.41 -7.60
C LEU A 15 2.53 -14.20 -6.41
N GLN A 16 1.99 -15.40 -6.16
CA GLN A 16 2.47 -16.31 -5.11
C GLN A 16 3.90 -16.81 -5.35
N GLY A 17 4.36 -16.82 -6.60
CA GLY A 17 5.71 -17.22 -6.99
C GLY A 17 6.75 -16.10 -7.02
N THR A 18 6.36 -14.85 -6.73
CA THR A 18 7.29 -13.71 -6.74
C THR A 18 8.30 -13.79 -5.60
N GLU A 19 9.54 -13.35 -5.86
CA GLU A 19 10.63 -13.33 -4.88
C GLU A 19 10.78 -11.98 -4.20
N THR A 20 10.19 -10.93 -4.77
CA THR A 20 10.32 -9.54 -4.32
C THR A 20 8.98 -8.81 -4.38
N TYR A 21 8.80 -7.80 -3.54
CA TYR A 21 7.61 -6.96 -3.58
C TYR A 21 7.53 -6.11 -4.85
N ASP A 22 8.67 -5.80 -5.48
CA ASP A 22 8.69 -5.09 -6.77
C ASP A 22 8.11 -5.95 -7.89
N GLN A 23 8.48 -7.24 -7.96
CA GLN A 23 7.87 -8.18 -8.91
C GLN A 23 6.37 -8.37 -8.65
N ALA A 24 5.97 -8.44 -7.37
CA ALA A 24 4.56 -8.48 -7.02
C ALA A 24 3.83 -7.21 -7.47
N ALA A 25 4.48 -6.05 -7.39
CA ALA A 25 3.91 -4.75 -7.75
C ALA A 25 3.69 -4.65 -9.25
N ASP A 26 4.67 -5.08 -10.04
CA ASP A 26 4.55 -5.10 -11.51
C ASP A 26 3.38 -5.98 -11.97
N LEU A 27 3.13 -7.12 -11.31
CA LEU A 27 1.98 -7.98 -11.61
C LEU A 27 0.63 -7.33 -11.25
N VAL A 28 0.58 -6.58 -10.15
CA VAL A 28 -0.64 -5.85 -9.76
C VAL A 28 -0.88 -4.68 -10.73
N GLU A 29 0.17 -3.97 -11.15
CA GLU A 29 0.06 -2.86 -12.12
C GLU A 29 -0.54 -3.31 -13.46
N GLU A 30 -0.32 -4.55 -13.91
CA GLU A 30 -0.99 -5.09 -15.11
C GLU A 30 -2.52 -5.05 -15.00
N ILE A 31 -3.06 -5.31 -13.80
CA ILE A 31 -4.51 -5.24 -13.54
C ILE A 31 -4.98 -3.79 -13.44
N LEU A 32 -4.14 -2.92 -12.86
CA LEU A 32 -4.47 -1.54 -12.53
C LEU A 32 -4.22 -0.55 -13.67
N ASP A 33 -3.55 -0.95 -14.76
CA ASP A 33 -3.23 -0.03 -15.86
C ASP A 33 -4.46 0.84 -16.23
N PRO A 34 -4.33 2.17 -16.22
CA PRO A 34 -5.48 3.08 -16.32
C PRO A 34 -6.12 3.14 -17.71
N VAL A 35 -5.56 2.43 -18.70
CA VAL A 35 -6.04 2.45 -20.10
C VAL A 35 -6.39 1.04 -20.58
N GLU A 36 -5.53 0.08 -20.29
CA GLU A 36 -5.64 -1.31 -20.77
C GLU A 36 -5.85 -2.32 -19.64
N GLY A 37 -5.81 -1.89 -18.39
CA GLY A 37 -5.96 -2.74 -17.22
C GLY A 37 -7.35 -3.34 -17.08
N ALA A 38 -7.43 -4.49 -16.40
CA ALA A 38 -8.67 -5.23 -16.26
C ALA A 38 -9.77 -4.44 -15.52
N LEU A 39 -9.40 -3.57 -14.57
CA LEU A 39 -10.37 -2.71 -13.88
C LEU A 39 -10.95 -1.64 -14.81
N GLU A 40 -10.13 -0.99 -15.64
CA GLU A 40 -10.65 0.00 -16.60
C GLU A 40 -11.58 -0.66 -17.62
N ARG A 41 -11.20 -1.83 -18.16
CA ARG A 41 -12.06 -2.59 -19.08
C ARG A 41 -13.37 -3.05 -18.45
N LEU A 42 -13.36 -3.32 -17.14
CA LEU A 42 -14.58 -3.67 -16.39
C LEU A 42 -15.48 -2.45 -16.18
N ALA A 43 -14.90 -1.28 -15.91
CA ALA A 43 -15.64 -0.02 -15.83
C ALA A 43 -16.30 0.32 -17.18
N ASP A 44 -15.54 0.26 -18.29
CA ASP A 44 -16.06 0.45 -19.65
C ASP A 44 -17.22 -0.51 -19.97
N PHE A 45 -17.10 -1.78 -19.55
CA PHE A 45 -18.14 -2.78 -19.75
C PHE A 45 -19.44 -2.41 -19.02
N PHE A 46 -19.36 -1.95 -17.77
CA PHE A 46 -20.55 -1.54 -17.03
C PHE A 46 -21.14 -0.24 -17.57
N GLU A 47 -20.32 0.74 -17.95
CA GLU A 47 -20.78 1.96 -18.61
C GLU A 47 -21.57 1.62 -19.91
N ALA A 48 -21.02 0.73 -20.75
CA ALA A 48 -21.72 0.25 -21.94
C ALA A 48 -23.02 -0.53 -21.62
N THR A 49 -23.05 -1.25 -20.49
CA THR A 49 -24.24 -1.96 -20.02
C THR A 49 -25.32 -0.98 -19.56
N GLY A 50 -24.93 0.11 -18.89
CA GLY A 50 -25.84 1.19 -18.51
C GLY A 50 -26.44 1.88 -19.73
N GLU A 51 -25.62 2.21 -20.74
CA GLU A 51 -26.12 2.73 -22.02
C GLU A 51 -27.10 1.77 -22.69
N LYS A 52 -26.84 0.45 -22.63
CA LYS A 52 -27.76 -0.55 -23.16
C LYS A 52 -29.09 -0.61 -22.39
N ALA A 53 -29.07 -0.38 -21.08
CA ALA A 53 -30.28 -0.35 -20.25
C ALA A 53 -31.19 0.84 -20.59
N LYS A 54 -30.60 2.00 -20.92
CA LYS A 54 -31.34 3.21 -21.37
C LYS A 54 -32.14 2.97 -22.65
N GLU A 55 -31.70 2.07 -23.53
CA GLU A 55 -32.45 1.73 -24.75
C GLU A 55 -33.81 1.07 -24.50
N SER A 56 -34.10 0.62 -23.27
CA SER A 56 -35.39 -0.01 -22.95
C SER A 56 -36.57 0.96 -22.92
N ASP A 57 -36.33 2.27 -22.87
CA ASP A 57 -37.33 3.34 -22.69
C ASP A 57 -38.29 3.12 -21.50
N ALA A 58 -37.98 2.18 -20.61
CA ALA A 58 -38.70 1.90 -19.39
C ALA A 58 -38.11 2.73 -18.24
N ASP A 59 -38.94 3.20 -17.31
CA ASP A 59 -38.47 3.92 -16.11
C ASP A 59 -37.43 3.08 -15.33
N ASP A 60 -37.69 1.77 -15.17
CA ASP A 60 -36.74 0.83 -14.54
C ASP A 60 -35.39 0.72 -15.28
N GLY A 61 -35.36 1.03 -16.58
CA GLY A 61 -34.16 1.04 -17.40
C GLY A 61 -33.21 2.18 -17.07
N PHE A 62 -33.75 3.34 -16.65
CA PHE A 62 -32.94 4.47 -16.20
C PHE A 62 -32.33 4.23 -14.82
N ASP A 63 -33.12 3.65 -13.89
CA ASP A 63 -32.61 3.25 -12.57
C ASP A 63 -31.47 2.22 -12.72
N LEU A 64 -31.68 1.20 -13.57
CA LEU A 64 -30.67 0.19 -13.84
C LEU A 64 -29.41 0.78 -14.52
N ALA A 65 -29.59 1.75 -15.40
CA ALA A 65 -28.46 2.44 -16.02
C ALA A 65 -27.61 3.18 -14.98
N GLN A 66 -28.27 3.84 -14.02
CA GLN A 66 -27.59 4.54 -12.94
C GLN A 66 -26.78 3.56 -12.07
N ASP A 67 -27.32 2.38 -11.75
CA ASP A 67 -26.59 1.36 -10.98
C ASP A 67 -25.29 0.93 -11.69
N PHE A 68 -25.32 0.75 -13.01
CA PHE A 68 -24.15 0.37 -13.78
C PHE A 68 -23.12 1.51 -13.95
N GLU A 69 -23.58 2.75 -14.13
CA GLU A 69 -22.71 3.92 -14.17
C GLU A 69 -22.01 4.15 -12.83
N GLU A 70 -22.74 4.00 -11.71
CA GLU A 70 -22.17 4.10 -10.36
C GLU A 70 -21.12 3.00 -10.13
N ALA A 71 -21.40 1.77 -10.56
CA ALA A 71 -20.43 0.68 -10.49
C ALA A 71 -19.14 0.98 -11.28
N ALA A 72 -19.25 1.56 -12.49
CA ALA A 72 -18.10 1.95 -13.29
C ALA A 72 -17.26 3.04 -12.59
N VAL A 73 -17.91 4.04 -11.98
CA VAL A 73 -17.24 5.07 -11.18
C VAL A 73 -16.51 4.47 -9.98
N ASP A 74 -17.16 3.56 -9.25
CA ASP A 74 -16.56 2.93 -8.08
C ASP A 74 -15.38 2.02 -8.43
N ILE A 75 -15.42 1.35 -9.59
CA ILE A 75 -14.27 0.58 -10.09
C ILE A 75 -13.07 1.48 -10.41
N ARG A 76 -13.29 2.64 -11.06
CA ARG A 76 -12.22 3.60 -11.35
C ARG A 76 -11.63 4.19 -10.06
N ARG A 77 -12.47 4.51 -9.07
CA ARG A 77 -12.02 4.93 -7.72
C ARG A 77 -11.21 3.84 -7.03
N LEU A 78 -11.68 2.59 -7.09
CA LEU A 78 -10.93 1.45 -6.55
C LEU A 78 -9.56 1.32 -7.25
N ASN A 79 -9.50 1.55 -8.56
CA ASN A 79 -8.24 1.52 -9.30
C ASN A 79 -7.25 2.58 -8.78
N GLU A 80 -7.72 3.81 -8.57
CA GLU A 80 -6.90 4.89 -7.98
C GLU A 80 -6.39 4.53 -6.58
N ASP A 81 -7.27 4.01 -5.71
CA ASP A 81 -6.90 3.61 -4.35
C ASP A 81 -5.87 2.47 -4.34
N LEU A 82 -5.98 1.52 -5.28
CA LEU A 82 -5.06 0.39 -5.38
C LEU A 82 -3.69 0.80 -5.92
N HIS A 83 -3.57 1.84 -6.75
CA HIS A 83 -2.25 2.38 -7.13
C HIS A 83 -1.47 2.85 -5.90
N LEU A 84 -2.15 3.49 -4.93
CA LEU A 84 -1.51 3.87 -3.66
C LEU A 84 -1.06 2.65 -2.83
N ALA A 85 -1.77 1.52 -2.94
CA ALA A 85 -1.37 0.27 -2.30
C ALA A 85 -0.15 -0.36 -2.99
N VAL A 86 -0.06 -0.28 -4.32
CA VAL A 86 1.12 -0.71 -5.09
C VAL A 86 2.35 0.09 -4.71
N ASP A 87 2.24 1.43 -4.59
CA ASP A 87 3.34 2.29 -4.13
C ASP A 87 3.86 1.85 -2.74
N ARG A 88 2.94 1.53 -1.83
CA ARG A 88 3.30 1.01 -0.50
C ARG A 88 3.97 -0.36 -0.59
N MET A 89 3.55 -1.21 -1.52
CA MET A 89 4.16 -2.53 -1.73
C MET A 89 5.59 -2.38 -2.26
N ARG A 90 5.85 -1.51 -3.23
CA ARG A 90 7.20 -1.17 -3.72
C ARG A 90 8.09 -0.63 -2.58
N ALA A 91 7.53 0.17 -1.67
CA ALA A 91 8.27 0.68 -0.52
C ALA A 91 8.80 -0.42 0.42
N LEU A 92 8.17 -1.60 0.47
CA LEU A 92 8.63 -2.74 1.27
C LEU A 92 9.99 -3.28 0.80
N THR A 93 10.31 -3.17 -0.50
CA THR A 93 11.62 -3.57 -1.05
C THR A 93 12.74 -2.58 -0.67
N THR A 94 12.40 -1.30 -0.53
CA THR A 94 13.37 -0.23 -0.30
C THR A 94 13.77 -0.03 1.17
N SER A 95 13.01 -0.61 2.11
CA SER A 95 13.34 -0.49 3.54
C SER A 95 14.62 -1.29 3.85
N PRO A 96 15.73 -0.65 4.27
CA PRO A 96 16.91 -1.39 4.68
C PRO A 96 16.53 -2.34 5.83
N PRO A 97 17.15 -3.53 5.95
CA PRO A 97 16.94 -4.36 7.13
C PRO A 97 17.25 -3.47 8.34
N GLU A 98 16.26 -3.25 9.20
CA GLU A 98 16.43 -2.49 10.42
C GLU A 98 17.61 -3.13 11.16
N ARG A 99 18.79 -2.52 11.07
CA ARG A 99 19.82 -2.71 12.08
C ARG A 99 19.16 -2.20 13.33
N SER A 100 18.63 -3.12 14.11
CA SER A 100 18.11 -2.86 15.43
C SER A 100 19.27 -2.19 16.17
N VAL A 101 19.27 -0.86 16.19
CA VAL A 101 20.19 -0.10 17.01
C VAL A 101 19.73 -0.41 18.41
N ARG A 102 20.33 -1.45 18.97
CA ARG A 102 20.27 -1.75 20.38
C ARG A 102 20.90 -0.54 21.05
N VAL A 103 20.08 0.43 21.41
CA VAL A 103 20.48 1.48 22.34
C VAL A 103 20.74 0.76 23.66
N THR A 104 21.98 0.33 23.85
CA THR A 104 22.48 -0.04 25.16
C THR A 104 22.50 1.24 25.98
N HIS A 105 21.45 1.47 26.76
CA HIS A 105 21.50 2.40 27.87
C HIS A 105 22.54 1.85 28.86
N SER A 106 23.79 2.24 28.66
CA SER A 106 24.87 1.90 29.58
C SER A 106 24.74 2.82 30.79
N SER A 107 23.97 2.40 31.78
CA SER A 107 24.02 2.97 33.13
C SER A 107 25.38 2.69 33.74
N ALA A 108 26.20 3.73 33.94
CA ALA A 108 27.17 3.84 35.05
C ALA A 108 28.04 5.10 34.89
N GLY A 109 27.54 6.25 35.36
CA GLY A 109 28.36 7.41 35.70
C GLY A 109 28.37 7.58 37.21
N ALA A 110 29.30 6.92 37.90
CA ALA A 110 29.51 7.07 39.33
C ALA A 110 29.89 8.54 39.66
N LEU A 111 29.20 9.11 40.64
CA LEU A 111 29.50 10.43 41.20
C LEU A 111 30.89 10.41 41.88
N PRO A 112 31.76 11.41 41.67
CA PRO A 112 33.00 11.51 42.43
C PRO A 112 32.74 12.05 43.84
N THR A 113 33.20 11.30 44.84
CA THR A 113 33.20 11.68 46.26
C THR A 113 34.13 12.89 46.49
N PRO A 114 33.74 13.92 47.26
CA PRO A 114 34.65 15.01 47.60
C PRO A 114 35.62 14.58 48.72
N ALA A 115 36.91 14.89 48.54
CA ALA A 115 37.97 14.67 49.53
C ALA A 115 37.89 15.67 50.71
N PRO A 116 38.38 15.31 51.92
CA PRO A 116 38.35 16.18 53.09
C PRO A 116 39.47 17.24 53.05
N PRO A 117 39.29 18.44 53.63
CA PRO A 117 40.35 19.43 53.71
C PRO A 117 41.35 19.10 54.83
N THR A 118 42.62 19.01 54.46
CA THR A 118 43.78 18.96 55.37
C THR A 118 44.03 20.35 55.95
N ASN A 119 43.80 20.51 57.26
CA ASN A 119 44.13 21.72 57.99
C ASN A 119 45.62 21.67 58.40
N VAL A 120 46.46 22.48 57.74
CA VAL A 120 47.85 22.71 58.16
C VAL A 120 47.97 24.07 58.83
N SER A 121 48.24 24.00 60.12
CA SER A 121 48.55 25.10 61.03
C SER A 121 49.86 25.77 60.63
N GLY A 122 49.82 27.09 60.40
CA GLY A 122 50.97 27.90 60.00
C GLY A 122 51.06 29.21 60.79
N ARG A 123 51.67 29.13 61.97
CA ARG A 123 52.08 30.23 62.85
C ARG A 123 53.23 31.05 62.24
N ARG A 124 53.13 32.38 62.22
CA ARG A 124 54.26 33.35 62.25
C ARG A 124 53.67 34.73 62.58
N ARG A 125 53.90 35.23 63.80
CA ARG A 125 54.96 36.14 64.26
C ARG A 125 54.54 37.60 64.15
#